data_AF-A0AA96MU37-F1
#
_entry.id   AF-A0AA96MU37-F1
#
_cell.length_a   1.000
_cell.length_b   1.000
_cell.length_c   1.000
_cell.angle_alpha   90.00
_cell.angle_beta   90.00
_cell.angle_gamma   90.00
#
_symmetry.space_group_name_H-M   'P 1'
#
loop_
_entity.id
_entity.type
_entity.pdbx_description
1 polymer ?
#
loop_
_entity_poly.entity_id
_entity_poly.type
_entity_poly.pdbx_seq_one_letter_code
_entity_poly.pdbx_strand_id
1 'polypeptide(L)'
;MKRSESIKEIACALAKFQAEVKNPSNNATNPMYKSKYSTLDNVINTVKPVLAKFGLSYIQSPSTSEDGLHIGTTTLLMHESGEWIESDPIILPAYKLGKDAVKIYDAQAAGIAITYSRRYSLSSLLGISSEDDDDANGIIHEGNAKGKTNKAQAATDKQLNLINKLLVDVANYTGSTKEKTYQALHKQMKKDMEWYSPSDASKAIEILNNALKQGA
;
A
#
# COMPACT_ATOMS: atom_id res chain seq x y z
N MET A 1 -23.60 2.41 -7.52
CA MET A 1 -23.42 3.40 -8.61
C MET A 1 -24.79 3.98 -8.95
N LYS A 2 -24.90 5.29 -9.13
CA LYS A 2 -26.13 5.97 -9.57
C LYS A 2 -25.92 6.62 -10.93
N ARG A 3 -27.00 6.94 -11.65
CA ARG A 3 -26.93 7.53 -12.99
C ARG A 3 -28.20 8.27 -13.35
N SER A 4 -28.13 9.12 -14.38
CA SER A 4 -29.30 9.66 -15.08
C SER A 4 -30.15 8.56 -15.74
N GLU A 5 -31.40 8.89 -16.09
CA GLU A 5 -32.34 7.97 -16.74
C GLU A 5 -31.76 7.34 -18.02
N SER A 6 -31.17 8.20 -18.87
CA SER A 6 -30.38 7.81 -20.03
C SER A 6 -28.88 7.97 -19.75
N ILE A 7 -28.07 7.15 -20.41
CA ILE A 7 -26.59 7.25 -20.39
C ILE A 7 -25.99 7.19 -21.80
N LYS A 8 -26.80 7.45 -22.83
CA LYS A 8 -26.41 7.21 -24.22
C LYS A 8 -25.24 8.10 -24.65
N GLU A 9 -25.36 9.39 -24.43
CA GLU A 9 -24.37 10.38 -24.86
C GLU A 9 -23.12 10.31 -23.99
N ILE A 10 -23.27 10.20 -22.67
CA ILE A 10 -22.14 10.03 -21.74
C ILE A 10 -21.37 8.73 -22.00
N ALA A 11 -22.04 7.62 -22.33
CA ALA A 11 -21.38 6.38 -22.68
C ALA A 11 -20.61 6.48 -24.00
N CYS A 12 -21.18 7.16 -25.02
CA CYS A 12 -20.48 7.41 -26.28
C CYS A 12 -19.26 8.30 -26.08
N ALA A 13 -19.38 9.36 -25.27
CA ALA A 13 -18.27 10.24 -24.92
C ALA A 13 -17.18 9.50 -24.12
N LEU A 14 -17.57 8.68 -23.14
CA LEU A 14 -16.63 7.89 -22.33
C LEU A 14 -15.86 6.86 -23.19
N ALA A 15 -16.53 6.21 -24.15
CA ALA A 15 -15.85 5.31 -25.09
C ALA A 15 -14.79 6.02 -25.94
N LYS A 16 -15.09 7.23 -26.43
CA LYS A 16 -14.12 8.05 -27.18
C LYS A 16 -12.99 8.55 -26.29
N PHE A 17 -13.29 8.95 -25.06
CA PHE A 17 -12.30 9.30 -24.05
C PHE A 17 -11.34 8.13 -23.80
N GLN A 18 -11.85 6.93 -23.56
CA GLN A 18 -11.04 5.74 -23.29
C GLN A 18 -10.17 5.32 -24.48
N ALA A 19 -10.60 5.60 -25.72
CA ALA A 19 -9.81 5.35 -26.92
C ALA A 19 -8.62 6.32 -27.08
N GLU A 20 -8.66 7.49 -26.45
CA GLU A 20 -7.63 8.54 -26.60
C GLU A 20 -6.77 8.75 -25.35
N VAL A 21 -7.34 8.56 -24.16
CA VAL A 21 -6.65 8.78 -22.90
C VAL A 21 -5.47 7.81 -22.77
N LYS A 22 -4.35 8.32 -22.28
CA LYS A 22 -3.22 7.49 -21.86
C LYS A 22 -3.29 7.28 -20.36
N ASN A 23 -2.82 6.13 -19.91
CA ASN A 23 -2.59 5.90 -18.50
C ASN A 23 -1.56 6.93 -17.97
N PRO A 24 -1.82 7.55 -16.81
CA PRO A 24 -0.88 8.49 -16.21
C PRO A 24 0.40 7.76 -15.77
N SER A 25 1.55 8.36 -16.07
CA SER A 25 2.84 7.80 -15.68
C SER A 25 3.08 7.89 -14.17
N ASN A 26 3.90 6.98 -13.66
CA ASN A 26 4.30 7.00 -12.26
C ASN A 26 5.29 8.15 -12.00
N ASN A 27 4.96 9.05 -11.08
CA ASN A 27 5.78 10.23 -10.77
C ASN A 27 6.14 10.36 -9.27
N ALA A 28 5.73 9.40 -8.44
CA ALA A 28 6.07 9.36 -7.02
C ALA A 28 6.40 7.93 -6.56
N THR A 29 7.05 7.83 -5.40
CA THR A 29 7.38 6.55 -4.76
C THR A 29 6.87 6.55 -3.34
N ASN A 30 6.13 5.51 -2.97
CA ASN A 30 5.65 5.32 -1.61
C ASN A 30 6.85 5.04 -0.68
N PRO A 31 7.11 5.86 0.36
CA PRO A 31 8.27 5.67 1.23
C PRO A 31 8.28 4.34 1.97
N MET A 32 7.09 3.80 2.30
CA MET A 32 6.91 2.58 3.07
C MET A 32 7.08 1.33 2.22
N TYR A 33 6.43 1.27 1.06
CA TYR A 33 6.44 0.07 0.21
C TYR A 33 7.43 0.13 -0.96
N LYS A 34 8.05 1.30 -1.18
CA LYS A 34 8.88 1.61 -2.35
C LYS A 34 8.19 1.36 -3.70
N SER A 35 6.86 1.19 -3.71
CA SER A 35 6.05 1.12 -4.91
C SER A 35 6.01 2.49 -5.59
N LYS A 36 5.99 2.48 -6.91
CA LYS A 36 5.79 3.70 -7.70
C LYS A 36 4.30 3.91 -7.91
N TYR A 37 3.88 5.16 -7.95
CA TYR A 37 2.48 5.52 -8.17
C TYR A 37 2.36 6.85 -8.92
N SER A 38 1.20 7.09 -9.53
CA SER A 38 0.82 8.40 -10.09
C SER A 38 0.14 9.27 -9.02
N THR A 39 0.62 10.50 -8.78
CA THR A 39 -0.02 11.44 -7.85
C THR A 39 -1.40 11.88 -8.36
N LEU A 40 -2.27 12.34 -7.45
CA LEU A 40 -3.60 12.84 -7.83
C LEU A 40 -3.51 13.94 -8.90
N ASP A 41 -2.60 14.90 -8.74
CA ASP A 41 -2.42 15.98 -9.72
C ASP A 41 -2.02 15.44 -11.10
N ASN A 42 -1.17 14.41 -11.15
CA ASN A 42 -0.77 13.80 -12.42
C ASN A 42 -1.94 13.07 -13.09
N VAL A 43 -2.77 12.36 -12.32
CA VAL A 43 -4.01 11.77 -12.84
C VAL A 43 -4.92 12.86 -13.41
N ILE A 44 -5.17 13.92 -12.66
CA ILE A 44 -6.04 15.03 -13.06
C ILE A 44 -5.51 15.70 -14.34
N ASN A 45 -4.22 16.04 -14.38
CA ASN A 45 -3.61 16.72 -15.52
C ASN A 45 -3.59 15.84 -16.78
N THR A 46 -3.53 14.52 -16.62
CA THR A 46 -3.60 13.57 -17.74
C THR A 46 -5.02 13.46 -18.31
N VAL A 47 -6.04 13.34 -17.45
CA VAL A 47 -7.41 13.08 -17.91
C VAL A 47 -8.17 14.34 -18.30
N LYS A 48 -7.96 15.47 -17.61
CA LYS A 48 -8.78 16.68 -17.75
C LYS A 48 -8.83 17.23 -19.19
N PRO A 49 -7.73 17.30 -19.95
CA PRO A 49 -7.77 17.76 -21.34
C PRO A 49 -8.62 16.84 -22.25
N VAL A 50 -8.50 15.53 -22.07
CA VAL A 50 -9.23 14.53 -22.88
C VAL A 50 -10.71 14.49 -22.51
N LEU A 51 -11.03 14.62 -21.22
CA LEU A 51 -12.42 14.76 -20.75
C LEU A 51 -13.10 15.96 -21.41
N ALA A 52 -12.47 17.14 -21.35
CA ALA A 52 -13.00 18.36 -21.94
C ALA A 52 -13.23 18.25 -23.46
N LYS A 53 -12.35 17.53 -24.17
CA LYS A 53 -12.48 17.28 -25.63
C LYS A 53 -13.77 16.54 -25.98
N PHE A 54 -14.28 15.69 -25.09
CA PHE A 54 -15.48 14.88 -25.31
C PHE A 54 -16.67 15.36 -24.48
N GLY A 55 -16.68 16.62 -24.05
CA GLY A 55 -17.81 17.20 -23.31
C GLY A 55 -18.00 16.59 -21.92
N LEU A 56 -16.98 15.94 -21.36
CA LEU A 56 -17.02 15.32 -20.04
C LEU A 56 -16.42 16.24 -18.98
N SER A 57 -17.01 16.23 -17.79
CA SER A 57 -16.51 16.92 -16.59
C SER A 57 -16.82 16.08 -15.35
N TYR A 58 -16.19 16.40 -14.21
CA TYR A 58 -16.41 15.63 -12.98
C TYR A 58 -16.41 16.50 -11.73
N ILE A 59 -17.09 16.01 -10.69
CA ILE A 59 -17.06 16.54 -9.32
C ILE A 59 -16.62 15.41 -8.38
N GLN A 60 -15.81 15.72 -7.38
CA GLN A 60 -15.50 14.79 -6.30
C GLN A 60 -15.89 15.40 -4.96
N SER A 61 -16.77 14.70 -4.25
CA SER A 61 -17.33 15.15 -2.98
C SER A 61 -16.84 14.24 -1.86
N PRO A 62 -15.92 14.72 -1.00
CA PRO A 62 -15.60 14.03 0.25
C PRO A 62 -16.80 14.04 1.19
N SER A 63 -16.99 12.96 1.93
CA SER A 63 -17.98 12.84 3.00
C SER A 63 -17.33 12.25 4.24
N THR A 64 -17.90 12.52 5.41
CA THR A 64 -17.50 11.87 6.66
C THR A 64 -18.57 10.86 7.04
N SER A 65 -18.16 9.67 7.50
CA SER A 65 -19.08 8.67 8.03
C SER A 65 -19.79 9.13 9.30
N GLU A 66 -20.89 8.48 9.66
CA GLU A 66 -21.65 8.78 10.89
C GLU A 66 -20.81 8.63 12.16
N ASP A 67 -19.85 7.69 12.18
CA ASP A 67 -18.94 7.49 13.32
C ASP A 67 -17.87 8.58 13.43
N GLY A 68 -17.75 9.47 12.43
CA GLY A 68 -16.74 10.52 12.39
C GLY A 68 -15.31 10.04 12.16
N LEU A 69 -15.09 8.74 11.92
CA LEU A 69 -13.77 8.11 11.86
C LEU A 69 -13.35 7.68 10.46
N HIS A 70 -14.23 7.80 9.46
CA HIS A 70 -13.93 7.44 8.08
C HIS A 70 -14.29 8.58 7.13
N ILE A 71 -13.55 8.64 6.03
CA ILE A 71 -13.81 9.58 4.93
C ILE A 71 -14.22 8.79 3.71
N GLY A 72 -15.39 9.12 3.17
CA GLY A 72 -15.87 8.69 1.87
C GLY A 72 -15.49 9.68 0.78
N THR A 73 -15.43 9.23 -0.47
CA THR A 73 -15.38 10.13 -1.63
C THR A 73 -16.18 9.55 -2.77
N THR A 74 -17.15 10.34 -3.22
CA THR A 74 -17.98 10.04 -4.39
C THR A 74 -17.51 10.88 -5.57
N THR A 75 -17.41 10.27 -6.75
CA THR A 75 -17.11 10.99 -8.00
C THR A 75 -18.35 10.97 -8.89
N LEU A 76 -18.80 12.16 -9.31
CA LEU A 76 -19.85 12.37 -10.29
C LEU A 76 -19.22 12.75 -11.63
N LEU A 77 -19.38 11.92 -12.65
CA LEU A 77 -19.02 12.23 -14.04
C LEU A 77 -20.26 12.77 -14.76
N MET A 78 -20.11 13.88 -15.47
CA MET A 78 -21.17 14.59 -16.17
C MET A 78 -20.79 14.82 -17.63
N HIS A 79 -21.79 14.82 -18.50
CA HIS A 79 -21.66 15.14 -19.92
C HIS A 79 -22.43 16.43 -20.25
N GLU A 80 -22.02 17.14 -21.30
CA GLU A 80 -22.68 18.37 -21.77
C GLU A 80 -24.17 18.21 -22.13
N SER A 81 -24.62 16.98 -22.40
CA SER A 81 -26.06 16.67 -22.60
C SER A 81 -26.89 16.72 -21.31
N GLY A 82 -26.25 16.83 -20.14
CA GLY A 82 -26.88 16.71 -18.82
C GLY A 82 -26.95 15.28 -18.27
N GLU A 83 -26.49 14.28 -19.03
CA GLU A 83 -26.35 12.91 -18.52
C GLU A 83 -25.19 12.79 -17.52
N TRP A 84 -25.31 11.87 -16.56
CA TRP A 84 -24.33 11.70 -15.50
C TRP A 84 -24.26 10.28 -14.95
N ILE A 85 -23.09 9.93 -14.39
CA ILE A 85 -22.81 8.67 -13.68
C ILE A 85 -22.09 9.02 -12.37
N GLU A 86 -22.57 8.50 -11.24
CA GLU A 86 -22.01 8.70 -9.91
C GLU A 86 -21.47 7.38 -9.35
N SER A 87 -20.20 7.38 -8.93
CA SER A 87 -19.56 6.23 -8.29
C SER A 87 -20.17 5.96 -6.91
N ASP A 88 -20.06 4.73 -6.42
CA ASP A 88 -20.17 4.52 -4.98
C ASP A 88 -18.97 5.16 -4.25
N PRO A 89 -19.11 5.55 -2.97
CA PRO A 89 -18.03 6.18 -2.25
C PRO A 89 -16.89 5.18 -1.97
N ILE A 90 -15.64 5.60 -2.20
CA ILE A 90 -14.48 4.93 -1.61
C ILE A 90 -14.32 5.43 -0.18
N ILE A 91 -14.40 4.51 0.79
CA ILE A 91 -14.35 4.83 2.22
C ILE A 91 -13.01 4.38 2.80
N LEU A 92 -12.33 5.31 3.48
CA LEU A 92 -11.01 5.08 4.08
C LEU A 92 -10.99 5.54 5.54
N PRO A 93 -10.18 4.89 6.40
CA PRO A 93 -10.02 5.31 7.79
C PRO A 93 -9.34 6.69 7.89
N ALA A 94 -9.82 7.51 8.82
CA ALA A 94 -9.31 8.83 9.15
C ALA A 94 -9.05 8.98 10.65
N TYR A 95 -8.58 7.90 11.28
CA TYR A 95 -8.30 7.84 12.71
C TYR A 95 -6.89 7.33 12.97
N LYS A 96 -6.39 7.62 14.17
CA LYS A 96 -5.23 6.94 14.77
C LYS A 96 -5.65 6.18 16.02
N LEU A 97 -4.77 5.29 16.47
CA LEU A 97 -4.94 4.61 17.75
C LEU A 97 -4.34 5.47 18.87
N GLY A 98 -5.16 5.81 19.85
CA GLY A 98 -4.75 6.41 21.11
C GLY A 98 -4.27 5.36 22.11
N LYS A 99 -4.16 5.78 23.38
CA LYS A 99 -3.97 4.84 24.49
C LYS A 99 -5.12 3.83 24.52
N ASP A 100 -4.80 2.60 24.89
CA ASP A 100 -5.76 1.49 24.99
C ASP A 100 -6.50 1.16 23.67
N ALA A 101 -5.87 1.44 22.53
CA ALA A 101 -6.40 1.16 21.19
C ALA A 101 -7.72 1.88 20.84
N VAL A 102 -8.04 2.98 21.54
CA VAL A 102 -9.19 3.83 21.21
C VAL A 102 -8.95 4.55 19.89
N LYS A 103 -9.91 4.50 18.97
CA LYS A 103 -9.85 5.24 17.70
C LYS A 103 -10.15 6.73 17.94
N ILE A 104 -9.24 7.59 17.52
CA ILE A 104 -9.36 9.04 17.66
C ILE A 104 -9.23 9.65 16.27
N TYR A 105 -10.17 10.54 15.91
CA TYR A 105 -10.12 11.27 14.65
C TYR A 105 -8.77 11.98 14.49
N ASP A 106 -8.19 11.87 13.29
CA ASP A 106 -6.93 12.52 12.95
C ASP A 106 -7.08 13.28 11.65
N ALA A 107 -6.94 14.62 11.73
CA ALA A 107 -7.06 15.50 10.57
C ALA A 107 -6.02 15.21 9.49
N GLN A 108 -4.82 14.75 9.86
CA GLN A 108 -3.80 14.37 8.88
C GLN A 108 -4.18 13.07 8.17
N ALA A 109 -4.70 12.08 8.93
CA ALA A 109 -5.21 10.85 8.35
C ALA A 109 -6.40 11.14 7.41
N ALA A 110 -7.28 12.07 7.78
CA ALA A 110 -8.37 12.54 6.92
C ALA A 110 -7.84 13.16 5.61
N GLY A 111 -6.85 14.06 5.67
CA GLY A 111 -6.26 14.66 4.45
C GLY A 111 -5.61 13.63 3.52
N ILE A 112 -4.93 12.63 4.07
CA ILE A 112 -4.37 11.50 3.32
C ILE A 112 -5.49 10.67 2.69
N ALA A 113 -6.51 10.33 3.48
CA ALA A 113 -7.67 9.58 3.02
C ALA A 113 -8.36 10.28 1.84
N ILE A 114 -8.65 11.58 1.94
CA ILE A 114 -9.27 12.38 0.86
C ILE A 114 -8.43 12.32 -0.41
N THR A 115 -7.11 12.50 -0.30
CA THR A 115 -6.23 12.52 -1.48
C THR A 115 -6.20 11.14 -2.16
N TYR A 116 -6.12 10.09 -1.35
CA TYR A 116 -6.07 8.71 -1.82
C TYR A 116 -7.40 8.29 -2.46
N SER A 117 -8.52 8.44 -1.74
CA SER A 117 -9.85 8.08 -2.24
C SER A 117 -10.22 8.80 -3.52
N ARG A 118 -9.90 10.10 -3.64
CA ARG A 118 -10.10 10.88 -4.88
C ARG A 118 -9.35 10.29 -6.06
N ARG A 119 -8.10 9.88 -5.85
CA ARG A 119 -7.29 9.29 -6.93
C ARG A 119 -7.90 7.99 -7.45
N TYR A 120 -8.21 7.05 -6.56
CA TYR A 120 -8.75 5.75 -6.98
C TYR A 120 -10.18 5.85 -7.47
N SER A 121 -11.00 6.73 -6.89
CA SER A 121 -12.39 6.92 -7.33
C SER A 121 -12.43 7.47 -8.75
N LEU A 122 -11.59 8.47 -9.07
CA LEU A 122 -11.50 9.02 -10.42
C LEU A 122 -10.94 7.99 -11.41
N SER A 123 -9.84 7.32 -11.04
CA SER A 123 -9.18 6.33 -11.92
C SER A 123 -10.10 5.15 -12.24
N SER A 124 -10.80 4.65 -11.22
CA SER A 124 -11.77 3.55 -11.36
C SER A 124 -12.97 3.96 -12.22
N LEU A 125 -13.54 5.15 -12.01
CA LEU A 125 -14.69 5.61 -12.79
C LEU A 125 -14.36 5.82 -14.27
N LEU A 126 -13.14 6.30 -14.56
CA LEU A 126 -12.66 6.55 -15.92
C LEU A 126 -12.09 5.30 -16.61
N GLY A 127 -11.83 4.23 -15.87
CA GLY A 127 -11.22 3.00 -16.40
C GLY A 127 -9.75 3.16 -16.77
N ILE A 128 -8.99 3.94 -15.98
CA ILE A 128 -7.55 4.13 -16.16
C ILE A 128 -6.77 3.55 -14.97
N SER A 129 -5.51 3.22 -15.20
CA SER A 129 -4.56 2.78 -14.17
C SER A 129 -3.24 3.55 -14.31
N SER A 130 -2.39 3.55 -13.29
CA SER A 130 -0.99 3.97 -13.52
C SER A 130 -0.25 2.94 -14.38
N GLU A 131 0.81 3.39 -15.08
CA GLU A 131 1.62 2.55 -15.99
C GLU A 131 2.17 1.27 -15.34
N ASP A 132 2.65 1.34 -14.09
CA ASP A 132 3.07 0.19 -13.29
C ASP A 132 2.24 0.09 -11.99
N ASP A 133 0.93 -0.12 -12.10
CA ASP A 133 0.08 -0.32 -10.91
C ASP A 133 0.38 -1.67 -10.22
N ASP A 134 1.51 -1.70 -9.50
CA ASP A 134 2.07 -2.83 -8.76
C ASP A 134 1.60 -2.84 -7.28
N ASP A 135 0.66 -1.96 -6.90
CA ASP A 135 0.14 -1.83 -5.52
C ASP A 135 -0.55 -3.13 -5.03
N ALA A 136 -0.95 -4.01 -5.95
CA ALA A 136 -1.53 -5.33 -5.63
C ALA A 136 -0.53 -6.32 -4.98
N ASN A 137 0.77 -6.12 -5.12
CA ASN A 137 1.78 -6.98 -4.46
C ASN A 137 1.83 -6.77 -2.93
N GLY A 138 1.16 -5.73 -2.40
CA GLY A 138 1.01 -5.50 -0.96
C GLY A 138 -0.18 -6.22 -0.31
N ILE A 139 -1.13 -6.73 -1.10
CA ILE A 139 -2.32 -7.45 -0.61
C ILE A 139 -2.15 -8.94 -0.87
N ILE A 140 -1.13 -9.54 -0.25
CA ILE A 140 -1.04 -11.00 -0.15
C ILE A 140 -1.90 -11.39 1.05
N HIS A 141 -3.19 -11.64 0.83
CA HIS A 141 -3.95 -12.46 1.77
C HIS A 141 -3.28 -13.84 1.82
N GLU A 142 -3.03 -14.36 3.04
CA GLU A 142 -2.49 -15.69 3.27
C GLU A 142 -3.32 -16.74 2.50
N GLY A 143 -2.79 -17.20 1.37
CA GLY A 143 -3.51 -18.10 0.48
C GLY A 143 -2.65 -18.57 -0.68
N ASN A 144 -1.69 -19.44 -0.37
CA ASN A 144 -1.02 -20.38 -1.29
C ASN A 144 -0.99 -20.01 -2.79
N ALA A 145 0.04 -19.29 -3.23
CA ALA A 145 0.53 -19.41 -4.60
C ALA A 145 2.06 -19.35 -4.62
N LYS A 146 2.68 -20.49 -4.93
CA LYS A 146 4.11 -20.61 -5.21
C LYS A 146 4.42 -19.82 -6.49
N GLY A 147 5.01 -18.63 -6.35
CA GLY A 147 5.55 -17.85 -7.46
C GLY A 147 6.81 -17.12 -7.00
N LYS A 148 7.97 -17.52 -7.51
CA LYS A 148 9.28 -16.98 -7.15
C LYS A 148 9.44 -15.55 -7.67
N THR A 149 9.60 -14.58 -6.77
CA THR A 149 10.43 -13.39 -7.02
C THR A 149 11.16 -13.00 -5.73
N ASN A 150 12.48 -13.07 -5.76
CA ASN A 150 13.37 -12.61 -4.70
C ASN A 150 13.23 -11.08 -4.54
N LYS A 151 12.48 -10.63 -3.54
CA LYS A 151 12.67 -9.31 -2.91
C LYS A 151 12.86 -9.53 -1.41
N ALA A 152 13.74 -8.74 -0.81
CA ALA A 152 14.15 -8.86 0.59
C ALA A 152 12.96 -8.53 1.53
N GLN A 153 12.16 -9.54 1.84
CA GLN A 153 11.25 -9.55 2.98
C GLN A 153 12.07 -9.30 4.25
N ALA A 154 11.48 -8.74 5.31
CA ALA A 154 12.06 -8.86 6.65
C ALA A 154 11.96 -10.31 7.14
N ALA A 155 12.86 -10.72 8.03
CA ALA A 155 12.86 -12.06 8.62
C ALA A 155 11.53 -12.33 9.31
N THR A 156 11.01 -13.56 9.19
CA THR A 156 9.74 -13.92 9.81
C THR A 156 9.86 -13.95 11.34
N ASP A 157 8.77 -13.66 12.06
CA ASP A 157 8.75 -13.72 13.54
C ASP A 157 9.19 -15.09 14.07
N LYS A 158 8.89 -16.17 13.34
CA LYS A 158 9.38 -17.53 13.67
C LYS A 158 10.91 -17.61 13.62
N GLN A 159 11.54 -17.00 12.61
CA GLN A 159 13.00 -16.97 12.50
C GLN A 159 13.63 -16.08 13.57
N LEU A 160 13.05 -14.91 13.86
CA LEU A 160 13.54 -14.01 14.91
C LEU A 160 13.40 -14.61 16.32
N ASN A 161 12.30 -15.31 16.59
CA ASN A 161 12.10 -16.04 17.84
C ASN A 161 13.10 -17.19 17.98
N LEU A 162 13.39 -17.90 16.89
CA LEU A 162 14.40 -18.96 16.90
C LEU A 162 15.81 -18.41 17.12
N ILE A 163 16.17 -17.29 16.50
CA ILE A 163 17.45 -16.61 16.76
C ILE A 163 17.55 -16.18 18.21
N ASN A 164 16.49 -15.56 18.77
CA ASN A 164 16.46 -15.18 20.18
C ASN A 164 16.66 -16.36 21.13
N LYS A 165 16.05 -17.51 20.81
CA LYS A 165 16.24 -18.75 21.57
C LYS A 165 17.68 -19.25 21.46
N LEU A 166 18.23 -19.33 20.25
CA LEU A 166 19.60 -19.80 20.01
C LEU A 166 20.66 -18.88 20.63
N LEU A 167 20.42 -17.57 20.69
CA LEU A 167 21.30 -16.62 21.39
C LEU A 167 21.39 -16.94 22.89
N VAL A 168 20.28 -17.34 23.51
CA VAL A 168 20.25 -17.78 24.92
C VAL A 168 20.95 -19.13 25.07
N ASP A 169 20.69 -20.07 24.17
CA ASP A 169 21.30 -21.41 24.23
C ASP A 169 22.82 -21.33 24.08
N VAL A 170 23.33 -20.53 23.12
CA VAL A 170 24.78 -20.28 22.93
C VAL A 170 25.38 -19.52 24.12
N ALA A 171 24.66 -18.54 24.68
CA ALA A 171 25.12 -17.82 25.87
C ALA A 171 25.32 -18.77 27.05
N ASN A 172 24.34 -19.64 27.32
CA ASN A 172 24.43 -20.65 28.37
C ASN A 172 25.58 -21.65 28.11
N TYR A 173 25.73 -22.08 26.87
CA TYR A 173 26.76 -23.04 26.47
C TYR A 173 28.19 -22.51 26.59
N THR A 174 28.39 -21.22 26.25
CA THR A 174 29.72 -20.58 26.25
C THR A 174 30.04 -19.86 27.56
N GLY A 175 29.14 -19.90 28.56
CA GLY A 175 29.27 -19.16 29.82
C GLY A 175 29.25 -17.64 29.64
N SER A 176 28.56 -17.15 28.61
CA SER A 176 28.46 -15.74 28.24
C SER A 176 27.05 -15.18 28.49
N THR A 177 26.84 -13.89 28.26
CA THR A 177 25.51 -13.27 28.32
C THR A 177 24.88 -13.19 26.93
N LYS A 178 23.54 -13.14 26.87
CA LYS A 178 22.80 -13.00 25.60
C LYS A 178 23.28 -11.78 24.81
N GLU A 179 23.56 -10.67 25.48
CA GLU A 179 24.05 -9.42 24.87
C GLU A 179 25.42 -9.61 24.24
N LYS A 180 26.35 -10.29 24.94
CA LYS A 180 27.69 -10.57 24.39
C LYS A 180 27.62 -11.51 23.18
N THR A 181 26.76 -12.53 23.24
CA THR A 181 26.51 -13.43 22.11
C THR A 181 25.89 -12.69 20.93
N TYR A 182 24.94 -11.79 21.18
CA TYR A 182 24.35 -10.93 20.16
C TYR A 182 25.39 -10.00 19.52
N GLN A 183 26.28 -9.38 20.30
CA GLN A 183 27.36 -8.53 19.78
C GLN A 183 28.33 -9.32 18.89
N ALA A 184 28.64 -10.57 19.26
CA ALA A 184 29.48 -11.45 18.44
C ALA A 184 28.80 -11.80 17.10
N LEU A 185 27.50 -12.12 17.13
CA LEU A 185 26.70 -12.36 15.93
C LEU A 185 26.62 -11.10 15.06
N HIS A 186 26.36 -9.93 15.67
CA HIS A 186 26.29 -8.64 14.98
C HIS A 186 27.61 -8.32 14.26
N LYS A 187 28.76 -8.59 14.89
CA LYS A 187 30.08 -8.39 14.26
C LYS A 187 30.28 -9.25 13.01
N GLN A 188 29.73 -10.47 12.97
CA GLN A 188 29.80 -11.35 11.81
C GLN A 188 28.79 -10.96 10.72
N MET A 189 27.56 -10.64 11.13
CA MET A 189 26.47 -10.29 10.21
C MET A 189 26.56 -8.86 9.68
N LYS A 190 27.30 -7.96 10.36
CA LYS A 190 27.45 -6.52 10.06
C LYS A 190 26.12 -5.81 9.84
N LYS A 191 25.09 -6.28 10.53
CA LYS A 191 23.70 -5.88 10.34
C LYS A 191 22.94 -6.18 11.62
N ASP A 192 22.11 -5.23 12.07
CA ASP A 192 21.23 -5.48 13.21
C ASP A 192 20.12 -6.46 12.84
N MET A 193 19.71 -7.24 13.84
CA MET A 193 18.65 -8.25 13.69
C MET A 193 17.30 -7.64 13.28
N GLU A 194 17.06 -6.37 13.65
CA GLU A 194 15.90 -5.58 13.19
C GLU A 194 15.84 -5.43 11.66
N TRP A 195 16.99 -5.55 10.98
CA TRP A 195 17.09 -5.41 9.52
C TRP A 195 17.33 -6.74 8.80
N TYR A 196 17.20 -7.88 9.46
CA TYR A 196 17.42 -9.17 8.80
C TYR A 196 16.36 -9.46 7.76
N SER A 197 16.79 -9.94 6.59
CA SER A 197 15.90 -10.63 5.66
C SER A 197 15.76 -12.12 6.02
N PRO A 198 14.82 -12.89 5.45
CA PRO A 198 14.72 -14.32 5.70
C PRO A 198 16.02 -15.08 5.42
N SER A 199 16.81 -14.65 4.43
CA SER A 199 18.10 -15.26 4.13
C SER A 199 19.17 -14.86 5.15
N ASP A 200 19.20 -13.61 5.61
CA ASP A 200 20.07 -13.16 6.70
C ASP A 200 19.75 -13.89 8.01
N ALA A 201 18.47 -14.07 8.33
CA ALA A 201 18.03 -14.79 9.52
C ALA A 201 18.38 -16.27 9.46
N SER A 202 18.21 -16.93 8.29
CA SER A 202 18.66 -18.31 8.12
C SER A 202 20.18 -18.44 8.29
N LYS A 203 20.97 -17.49 7.77
CA LYS A 203 22.43 -17.47 8.00
C LYS A 203 22.79 -17.26 9.47
N ALA A 204 22.09 -16.35 10.17
CA ALA A 204 22.30 -16.13 11.59
C ALA A 204 21.98 -17.38 12.43
N ILE A 205 20.89 -18.08 12.10
CA ILE A 205 20.52 -19.37 12.70
C ILE A 205 21.62 -20.41 12.47
N GLU A 206 22.17 -20.48 11.26
CA GLU A 206 23.26 -21.41 10.93
C GLU A 206 24.54 -21.11 11.73
N ILE A 207 24.94 -19.84 11.83
CA ILE A 207 26.09 -19.39 12.63
C ILE A 207 25.91 -19.80 14.09
N LEU A 208 24.75 -19.55 14.69
CA LEU A 208 24.48 -19.89 16.09
C LEU A 208 24.46 -21.40 16.32
N ASN A 209 23.87 -22.18 15.41
CA ASN A 209 23.90 -23.63 15.50
C ASN A 209 25.31 -24.21 15.35
N ASN A 210 26.15 -23.62 14.49
CA ASN A 210 27.55 -24.04 14.35
C ASN A 210 28.35 -23.71 15.61
N ALA A 211 28.07 -22.59 16.29
CA ALA A 211 28.68 -22.26 17.58
C ALA A 211 28.32 -23.28 18.67
N LEU A 212 27.10 -23.85 18.65
CA LEU A 212 26.70 -24.95 19.55
C LEU A 212 27.36 -26.29 19.21
N LYS A 213 27.77 -26.50 17.94
CA LYS A 213 28.42 -27.74 17.50
C LYS A 213 29.94 -27.74 17.67
N GLN A 214 30.59 -26.58 17.62
CA GLN A 214 32.06 -26.48 17.68
C GLN A 214 32.65 -26.56 19.09
N GLY A 215 31.83 -26.60 20.15
CA GLY A 215 32.31 -26.86 21.51
C GLY A 215 32.10 -28.30 22.00
N ALA A 216 31.60 -29.21 21.14
CA ALA A 216 31.32 -30.61 21.45
C ALA A 216 32.52 -31.50 21.07
#